data_AF-A0A7N4PK17-F1
#
_entry.id   AF-A0A7N4PK17-F1
#
_cell.length_a   1.000
_cell.length_b   1.000
_cell.length_c   1.000
_cell.angle_alpha   90.00
_cell.angle_beta   90.00
_cell.angle_gamma   90.00
#
_symmetry.space_group_name_H-M   'P 1'
#
loop_
_entity.id
_entity.type
_entity.pdbx_description
1 polymer ?
#
loop_
_entity_poly.entity_id
_entity_poly.type
_entity_poly.pdbx_seq_one_letter_code
_entity_poly.pdbx_strand_id
1 'polypeptide(L)'
;MARKNYRTCVRMGNWNEDIFLEEEMMKDFLEKRDKGQLLIQRNRILIANLLRKTTLSVIEDGLIHYGDKVLIMNPDYTDPSGGQVVFGRLALAVTPEEMKAHMSNEIEVPCEVTAMPDVKPIGRNTFIILSLDENALGKTVRYGQNFGLATTAGFDHKMANAKIVIKHCHTNQALAANRKYSLRTYFGKECEVACHTHIDCYKTEKPLNHWVLCTGDPNDHSSIVLDRGNPLEKKMVPEQPVVNTDAPIINITGQNPFPLPYASKEENCNF
;
A
#
# COMPACT_ATOMS: atom_id res chain seq x y z
N MET A 1 -45.93 25.22 -21.43
CA MET A 1 -46.61 25.36 -20.12
C MET A 1 -46.12 24.26 -19.20
N ALA A 2 -45.45 24.60 -18.10
CA ALA A 2 -45.04 23.60 -17.11
C ALA A 2 -46.29 23.10 -16.35
N ARG A 3 -46.56 21.79 -16.39
CA ARG A 3 -47.63 21.19 -15.58
C ARG A 3 -47.22 21.28 -14.10
N LYS A 4 -48.14 21.71 -13.24
CA LYS A 4 -47.95 21.62 -11.78
C LYS A 4 -47.92 20.13 -11.42
N ASN A 5 -46.79 19.66 -10.90
CA ASN A 5 -46.68 18.31 -10.35
C ASN A 5 -47.33 18.30 -8.97
N TYR A 6 -48.31 17.42 -8.78
CA TYR A 6 -48.97 17.18 -7.50
C TYR A 6 -48.36 15.93 -6.87
N ARG A 7 -48.36 15.84 -5.54
CA ARG A 7 -47.97 14.61 -4.84
C ARG A 7 -49.02 13.53 -5.08
N THR A 8 -48.61 12.26 -5.10
CA THR A 8 -49.46 11.07 -5.27
C THR A 8 -50.63 10.97 -4.28
N CYS A 9 -50.51 11.63 -3.12
CA CYS A 9 -51.60 11.75 -2.15
C CYS A 9 -52.77 12.65 -2.62
N VAL A 10 -52.59 13.44 -3.68
CA VAL A 10 -53.62 14.27 -4.31
C VAL A 10 -54.11 13.53 -5.56
N ARG A 11 -55.39 13.17 -5.58
CA ARG A 11 -56.00 12.39 -6.68
C ARG A 11 -56.23 13.23 -7.94
N MET A 12 -55.14 13.71 -8.54
CA MET A 12 -55.14 14.57 -9.73
C MET A 12 -54.18 14.02 -10.77
N GLY A 13 -54.58 14.03 -12.04
CA GLY A 13 -53.76 13.49 -13.13
C GLY A 13 -53.63 11.97 -13.03
N ASN A 14 -52.40 11.45 -13.17
CA ASN A 14 -52.12 10.02 -13.25
C ASN A 14 -51.91 9.33 -11.89
N TRP A 15 -52.46 9.92 -10.83
CA TRP A 15 -52.22 9.52 -9.44
C TRP A 15 -52.40 8.02 -9.17
N ASN A 16 -53.35 7.36 -9.85
CA ASN A 16 -53.64 5.95 -9.62
C ASN A 16 -52.57 5.03 -10.23
N GLU A 17 -52.06 5.36 -11.41
CA GLU A 17 -50.95 4.62 -12.03
C GLU A 17 -49.65 4.86 -11.24
N ASP A 18 -49.42 6.10 -10.77
CA ASP A 18 -48.25 6.44 -9.96
C ASP A 18 -48.24 5.67 -8.63
N ILE A 19 -49.38 5.55 -7.93
CA ILE A 19 -49.51 4.74 -6.70
C ILE A 19 -49.27 3.26 -7.00
N PHE A 20 -49.88 2.72 -8.06
CA PHE A 20 -49.71 1.30 -8.40
C PHE A 20 -48.25 0.97 -8.73
N LEU A 21 -47.57 1.85 -9.46
CA LEU A 21 -46.14 1.71 -9.77
C LEU A 21 -45.29 1.77 -8.50
N GLU A 22 -45.58 2.68 -7.57
CA GLU A 22 -44.91 2.76 -6.25
C GLU A 22 -45.10 1.45 -5.45
N GLU A 23 -46.30 0.87 -5.45
CA GLU A 23 -46.60 -0.40 -4.77
C GLU A 23 -45.86 -1.59 -5.40
N GLU A 24 -45.82 -1.68 -6.73
CA GLU A 24 -45.10 -2.75 -7.44
C GLU A 24 -43.58 -2.65 -7.20
N MET A 25 -43.02 -1.42 -7.26
CA MET A 25 -41.63 -1.17 -6.93
C MET A 25 -41.30 -1.54 -5.48
N MET A 26 -42.19 -1.24 -4.54
CA MET A 26 -42.03 -1.61 -3.13
C MET A 26 -42.04 -3.14 -2.95
N LYS A 27 -42.92 -3.84 -3.65
CA LYS A 27 -43.00 -5.30 -3.59
C LYS A 27 -41.73 -5.97 -4.11
N ASP A 28 -41.22 -5.54 -5.27
CA ASP A 28 -39.94 -6.02 -5.82
C ASP A 28 -38.77 -5.72 -4.87
N PHE A 29 -38.76 -4.52 -4.27
CA PHE A 29 -37.76 -4.16 -3.26
C PHE A 29 -37.79 -5.09 -2.04
N LEU A 30 -38.97 -5.36 -1.48
CA LEU A 30 -39.12 -6.24 -0.32
C LEU A 30 -38.69 -7.68 -0.65
N GLU A 31 -39.06 -8.18 -1.82
CA GLU A 31 -38.65 -9.52 -2.27
C GLU A 31 -37.13 -9.61 -2.42
N LYS A 32 -36.49 -8.61 -3.04
CA LYS A 32 -35.03 -8.54 -3.16
C LYS A 32 -34.34 -8.41 -1.80
N ARG A 33 -34.92 -7.66 -0.87
CA ARG A 33 -34.42 -7.50 0.50
C ARG A 33 -34.42 -8.82 1.24
N ASP A 34 -35.53 -9.54 1.20
CA ASP A 34 -35.71 -10.79 1.93
C ASP A 34 -34.83 -11.91 1.35
N LYS A 35 -34.57 -11.87 0.03
CA LYS A 35 -33.60 -12.75 -0.65
C LYS A 35 -32.13 -12.31 -0.49
N GLY A 36 -31.84 -11.18 0.12
CA GLY A 36 -30.46 -10.68 0.27
C GLY A 36 -29.82 -10.18 -1.04
N GLN A 37 -30.62 -9.84 -2.05
CA GLN A 37 -30.17 -9.49 -3.39
C GLN A 37 -30.01 -7.98 -3.61
N LEU A 38 -30.32 -7.15 -2.61
CA LEU A 38 -30.09 -5.71 -2.72
C LEU A 38 -28.59 -5.41 -2.87
N LEU A 39 -28.27 -4.43 -3.71
CA LEU A 39 -26.89 -3.98 -3.92
C LEU A 39 -26.21 -3.60 -2.61
N ILE A 40 -26.92 -2.92 -1.70
CA ILE A 40 -26.39 -2.55 -0.38
C ILE A 40 -26.05 -3.77 0.49
N GLN A 41 -26.84 -4.85 0.41
CA GLN A 41 -26.59 -6.08 1.17
C GLN A 41 -25.37 -6.82 0.61
N ARG A 42 -25.32 -7.01 -0.71
CA ARG A 42 -24.18 -7.66 -1.39
C ARG A 42 -22.88 -6.90 -1.20
N ASN A 43 -22.91 -5.59 -1.41
CA ASN A 43 -21.75 -4.72 -1.23
C ASN A 43 -21.24 -4.76 0.23
N ARG A 44 -22.14 -4.76 1.22
CA ARG A 44 -21.76 -4.89 2.63
C ARG A 44 -21.08 -6.23 2.93
N ILE A 45 -21.57 -7.34 2.36
CA ILE A 45 -20.96 -8.67 2.51
C ILE A 45 -19.57 -8.70 1.87
N LEU A 46 -19.45 -8.20 0.64
CA LEU A 46 -18.18 -8.15 -0.08
C LEU A 46 -17.14 -7.30 0.67
N ILE A 47 -17.50 -6.07 1.08
CA ILE A 47 -16.62 -5.19 1.85
C ILE A 47 -16.22 -5.85 3.18
N ALA A 48 -17.16 -6.49 3.89
CA ALA A 48 -16.85 -7.19 5.13
C ALA A 48 -15.87 -8.36 4.94
N ASN A 49 -15.92 -9.03 3.78
CA ASN A 49 -14.98 -10.10 3.43
C ASN A 49 -13.59 -9.54 3.06
N LEU A 50 -13.53 -8.47 2.28
CA LEU A 50 -12.27 -7.86 1.82
C LEU A 50 -11.52 -7.12 2.93
N LEU A 51 -12.26 -6.41 3.79
CA LEU A 51 -11.72 -5.67 4.94
C LEU A 51 -11.63 -6.53 6.20
N ARG A 52 -11.88 -7.84 6.08
CA ARG A 52 -11.69 -8.78 7.19
C ARG A 52 -10.23 -8.68 7.64
N LYS A 53 -10.03 -8.38 8.93
CA LYS A 53 -8.70 -8.37 9.54
C LYS A 53 -8.09 -9.76 9.40
N THR A 54 -6.85 -9.80 8.95
CA THR A 54 -6.11 -11.05 8.74
C THR A 54 -4.87 -11.02 9.59
N THR A 55 -4.55 -12.14 10.23
CA THR A 55 -3.29 -12.29 10.94
C THR A 55 -2.19 -12.53 9.91
N LEU A 56 -1.22 -11.63 9.90
CA LEU A 56 0.03 -11.91 9.23
C LEU A 56 0.77 -12.98 10.00
N SER A 57 1.65 -13.60 9.27
CA SER A 57 2.14 -14.87 9.68
C SER A 57 3.60 -14.67 10.13
N VAL A 58 3.94 -15.10 11.35
CA VAL A 58 5.18 -14.84 12.14
C VAL A 58 6.32 -15.87 11.97
N ILE A 59 7.54 -15.43 11.60
CA ILE A 59 8.76 -16.23 11.34
C ILE A 59 9.78 -16.00 12.43
N GLU A 60 10.50 -17.08 12.74
CA GLU A 60 11.56 -17.12 13.75
C GLU A 60 12.98 -17.10 13.14
N ASP A 61 13.17 -17.58 11.90
CA ASP A 61 14.49 -17.73 11.25
C ASP A 61 14.94 -16.56 10.36
N GLY A 62 14.05 -15.59 10.11
CA GLY A 62 14.30 -14.39 9.31
C GLY A 62 14.23 -14.57 7.78
N LEU A 63 13.83 -15.73 7.26
CA LEU A 63 13.79 -16.02 5.82
C LEU A 63 12.36 -16.30 5.33
N ILE A 64 12.04 -15.87 4.10
CA ILE A 64 10.73 -16.08 3.46
C ILE A 64 10.62 -17.50 2.96
N HIS A 65 9.48 -18.15 3.15
CA HIS A 65 9.14 -19.45 2.59
C HIS A 65 7.92 -19.38 1.64
N TYR A 66 7.79 -20.39 0.80
CA TYR A 66 6.57 -20.58 0.02
C TYR A 66 5.42 -21.04 0.93
N GLY A 67 4.26 -20.42 0.78
CA GLY A 67 3.10 -20.57 1.67
C GLY A 67 2.88 -19.37 2.58
N ASP A 68 3.78 -18.38 2.53
CA ASP A 68 3.82 -17.31 3.53
C ASP A 68 2.94 -16.10 3.24
N LYS A 69 2.21 -15.62 4.25
CA LYS A 69 1.35 -14.45 4.27
C LYS A 69 2.16 -13.24 4.64
N VAL A 70 2.24 -12.34 3.68
CA VAL A 70 3.01 -11.12 3.76
C VAL A 70 2.15 -9.96 3.27
N LEU A 71 2.44 -8.77 3.78
CA LEU A 71 2.09 -7.52 3.14
C LEU A 71 3.19 -7.15 2.16
N ILE A 72 2.83 -6.51 1.05
CA ILE A 72 3.83 -5.97 0.12
C ILE A 72 3.75 -4.46 0.25
N MET A 73 4.79 -3.84 0.80
CA MET A 73 4.80 -2.42 1.14
C MET A 73 5.77 -1.66 0.24
N ASN A 74 5.34 -0.54 -0.33
CA ASN A 74 6.24 0.45 -0.90
C ASN A 74 6.65 1.42 0.23
N PRO A 75 7.94 1.48 0.60
CA PRO A 75 8.43 2.40 1.63
C PRO A 75 8.17 3.85 1.27
N ASP A 76 8.07 4.69 2.29
CA ASP A 76 8.01 6.12 2.07
C ASP A 76 9.36 6.65 1.57
N TYR A 77 9.31 7.67 0.71
CA TYR A 77 10.49 8.36 0.22
C TYR A 77 10.15 9.81 -0.10
N THR A 78 11.10 10.71 0.19
CA THR A 78 11.01 12.11 -0.20
C THR A 78 11.44 12.26 -1.65
N ASP A 79 10.56 12.79 -2.50
CA ASP A 79 10.94 13.16 -3.87
C ASP A 79 11.85 14.41 -3.83
N PRO A 80 13.10 14.35 -4.34
CA PRO A 80 14.00 15.51 -4.38
C PRO A 80 13.40 16.69 -5.14
N SER A 81 12.48 16.45 -6.07
CA SER A 81 11.82 17.47 -6.89
C SER A 81 10.72 18.25 -6.16
N GLY A 82 10.51 18.05 -4.86
CA GLY A 82 9.57 18.85 -4.05
C GLY A 82 8.10 18.66 -4.42
N GLY A 83 7.76 17.55 -5.08
CA GLY A 83 6.37 17.19 -5.38
C GLY A 83 5.59 16.93 -4.11
N GLN A 84 4.32 17.35 -4.07
CA GLN A 84 3.40 17.11 -2.95
C GLN A 84 3.28 15.60 -2.71
N VAL A 85 3.97 15.08 -1.69
CA VAL A 85 3.87 13.67 -1.28
C VAL A 85 2.52 13.49 -0.60
N VAL A 86 1.52 13.01 -1.34
CA VAL A 86 0.14 12.86 -0.83
C VAL A 86 -0.02 11.65 0.08
N PHE A 87 0.92 10.68 0.03
CA PHE A 87 0.81 9.41 0.76
C PHE A 87 2.16 8.99 1.32
N GLY A 88 2.19 8.52 2.58
CA GLY A 88 3.39 7.98 3.25
C GLY A 88 3.70 6.55 2.82
N ARG A 89 3.84 5.60 3.75
CA ARG A 89 3.96 4.16 3.39
C ARG A 89 2.72 3.70 2.63
N LEU A 90 2.90 2.86 1.62
CA LEU A 90 1.80 2.29 0.83
C LEU A 90 1.86 0.76 0.87
N ALA A 91 0.72 0.09 1.00
CA ALA A 91 0.59 -1.36 0.87
C ALA A 91 -0.07 -1.72 -0.46
N LEU A 92 0.42 -2.76 -1.12
CA LEU A 92 -0.23 -3.35 -2.29
C LEU A 92 -1.58 -3.95 -1.88
N ALA A 93 -2.61 -3.76 -2.69
CA ALA A 93 -3.95 -4.25 -2.41
C ALA A 93 -4.66 -4.63 -3.70
N VAL A 94 -5.45 -5.71 -3.66
CA VAL A 94 -6.28 -6.13 -4.78
C VAL A 94 -7.63 -5.41 -4.72
N THR A 95 -8.05 -4.81 -5.83
CA THR A 95 -9.31 -4.06 -5.89
C THR A 95 -10.25 -4.72 -6.90
N PRO A 96 -11.41 -5.24 -6.47
CA PRO A 96 -12.38 -5.81 -7.39
C PRO A 96 -12.94 -4.74 -8.32
N GLU A 97 -13.23 -5.12 -9.54
CA GLU A 97 -13.86 -4.23 -10.52
C GLU A 97 -15.26 -3.82 -10.05
N GLU A 98 -15.53 -2.51 -10.07
CA GLU A 98 -16.76 -1.87 -9.64
C GLU A 98 -18.03 -2.56 -10.14
N MET A 99 -18.10 -2.78 -11.45
CA MET A 99 -19.28 -3.29 -12.11
C MET A 99 -19.54 -4.77 -11.76
N LYS A 100 -18.46 -5.55 -11.59
CA LYS A 100 -18.54 -6.99 -11.27
C LYS A 100 -18.81 -7.24 -9.79
N ALA A 101 -18.28 -6.38 -8.92
CA ALA A 101 -18.54 -6.40 -7.47
C ALA A 101 -20.03 -6.28 -7.09
N HIS A 102 -20.87 -5.75 -7.99
CA HIS A 102 -22.33 -5.68 -7.79
C HIS A 102 -23.07 -6.96 -8.19
N MET A 103 -22.43 -7.80 -9.01
CA MET A 103 -23.02 -8.99 -9.61
C MET A 103 -22.62 -10.26 -8.85
N SER A 104 -21.43 -10.31 -8.28
CA SER A 104 -20.92 -11.46 -7.52
C SER A 104 -20.42 -11.08 -6.12
N ASN A 105 -20.50 -12.04 -5.19
CA ASN A 105 -20.00 -11.89 -3.82
C ASN A 105 -18.52 -12.27 -3.69
N GLU A 106 -17.89 -12.70 -4.79
CA GLU A 106 -16.52 -13.19 -4.87
C GLU A 106 -15.67 -12.27 -5.76
N ILE A 107 -14.34 -12.35 -5.64
CA ILE A 107 -13.43 -11.60 -6.51
C ILE A 107 -13.34 -12.35 -7.84
N GLU A 108 -13.92 -11.79 -8.90
CA GLU A 108 -13.75 -12.32 -10.26
C GLU A 108 -12.37 -11.98 -10.83
N VAL A 109 -11.77 -12.95 -11.53
CA VAL A 109 -10.50 -12.79 -12.25
C VAL A 109 -10.81 -12.34 -13.68
N PRO A 110 -10.08 -11.37 -14.27
CA PRO A 110 -8.94 -10.62 -13.73
C PRO A 110 -9.34 -9.55 -12.72
N CYS A 111 -8.48 -9.33 -11.73
CA CYS A 111 -8.68 -8.33 -10.69
C CYS A 111 -7.56 -7.28 -10.72
N GLU A 112 -7.91 -6.02 -10.44
CA GLU A 112 -6.97 -4.92 -10.46
C GLU A 112 -6.14 -4.86 -9.18
N VAL A 113 -4.98 -4.21 -9.25
CA VAL A 113 -4.10 -4.03 -8.11
C VAL A 113 -3.81 -2.55 -7.94
N THR A 114 -3.92 -2.07 -6.71
CA THR A 114 -3.71 -0.68 -6.31
C THR A 114 -2.76 -0.62 -5.12
N ALA A 115 -2.29 0.58 -4.78
CA ALA A 115 -1.47 0.82 -3.60
C ALA A 115 -2.26 1.68 -2.59
N MET A 116 -2.62 1.09 -1.46
CA MET A 116 -3.42 1.72 -0.41
C MET A 116 -2.55 2.32 0.72
N PRO A 117 -2.95 3.44 1.34
CA PRO A 117 -2.18 4.06 2.43
C PRO A 117 -2.36 3.38 3.80
N ASP A 118 -3.43 2.61 4.00
CA ASP A 118 -3.61 1.87 5.26
C ASP A 118 -2.85 0.54 5.20
N VAL A 119 -1.81 0.44 6.03
CA VAL A 119 -0.88 -0.70 6.09
C VAL A 119 -1.33 -1.78 7.06
N LYS A 120 -2.53 -1.68 7.64
CA LYS A 120 -3.09 -2.71 8.52
C LYS A 120 -3.42 -3.99 7.74
N PRO A 121 -3.11 -5.17 8.28
CA PRO A 121 -3.34 -6.41 7.57
C PRO A 121 -4.83 -6.76 7.48
N ILE A 122 -5.32 -6.81 6.24
CA ILE A 122 -6.67 -7.17 5.84
C ILE A 122 -6.62 -8.21 4.71
N GLY A 123 -7.72 -8.92 4.46
CA GLY A 123 -7.79 -9.90 3.36
C GLY A 123 -7.37 -9.33 1.99
N ARG A 124 -7.63 -8.04 1.76
CA ARG A 124 -7.34 -7.33 0.51
C ARG A 124 -5.86 -7.06 0.22
N ASN A 125 -5.06 -6.82 1.26
CA ASN A 125 -3.64 -6.44 1.14
C ASN A 125 -2.69 -7.55 1.60
N THR A 126 -3.22 -8.70 2.01
CA THR A 126 -2.44 -9.86 2.42
C THR A 126 -2.25 -10.83 1.25
N PHE A 127 -0.99 -11.14 0.94
CA PHE A 127 -0.60 -12.02 -0.16
C PHE A 127 0.12 -13.26 0.37
N ILE A 128 -0.13 -14.39 -0.29
CA ILE A 128 0.58 -15.66 -0.09
C ILE A 128 1.64 -15.78 -1.19
N ILE A 129 2.87 -16.09 -0.78
CA ILE A 129 3.94 -16.42 -1.72
C ILE A 129 3.76 -17.85 -2.21
N LEU A 130 3.48 -18.03 -3.50
CA LEU A 130 3.29 -19.34 -4.12
C LEU A 130 4.55 -19.80 -4.86
N SER A 131 4.82 -21.10 -4.76
CA SER A 131 5.77 -21.75 -5.64
C SER A 131 5.12 -22.07 -6.98
N LEU A 132 5.89 -21.97 -8.06
CA LEU A 132 5.48 -22.51 -9.37
C LEU A 132 5.67 -24.03 -9.45
N ASP A 133 6.48 -24.59 -8.56
CA ASP A 133 6.71 -26.03 -8.43
C ASP A 133 5.87 -26.59 -7.28
N GLU A 134 5.15 -27.69 -7.53
CA GLU A 134 4.19 -28.30 -6.59
C GLU A 134 4.82 -28.83 -5.29
N ASN A 135 6.15 -28.97 -5.23
CA ASN A 135 6.87 -29.60 -4.12
C ASN A 135 7.84 -28.66 -3.37
N ALA A 136 7.50 -27.36 -3.31
CA ALA A 136 8.34 -26.37 -2.62
C ALA A 136 7.66 -25.64 -1.46
N LEU A 137 6.47 -26.07 -1.02
CA LEU A 137 5.82 -25.52 0.17
C LEU A 137 6.76 -25.60 1.38
N GLY A 138 6.90 -24.50 2.12
CA GLY A 138 7.79 -24.40 3.27
C GLY A 138 9.28 -24.32 2.93
N LYS A 139 9.68 -24.27 1.64
CA LYS A 139 11.07 -23.98 1.25
C LYS A 139 11.30 -22.48 1.20
N THR A 140 12.53 -22.07 1.53
CA THR A 140 12.95 -20.67 1.47
C THR A 140 12.94 -20.12 0.04
N VAL A 141 12.35 -18.95 -0.17
CA VAL A 141 12.39 -18.21 -1.42
C VAL A 141 13.73 -17.48 -1.52
N ARG A 142 14.42 -17.66 -2.65
CA ARG A 142 15.72 -17.02 -2.92
C ARG A 142 15.59 -15.96 -3.99
N TYR A 143 16.47 -14.97 -3.94
CA TYR A 143 16.59 -13.97 -5.00
C TYR A 143 16.84 -14.62 -6.37
N GLY A 144 16.15 -14.11 -7.39
CA GLY A 144 16.22 -14.63 -8.76
C GLY A 144 15.32 -15.83 -9.05
N GLN A 145 14.63 -16.39 -8.04
CA GLN A 145 13.62 -17.41 -8.27
C GLN A 145 12.27 -16.78 -8.65
N ASN A 146 11.56 -17.46 -9.54
CA ASN A 146 10.20 -17.09 -9.89
C ASN A 146 9.23 -17.59 -8.80
N PHE A 147 8.27 -16.75 -8.44
CA PHE A 147 7.22 -17.08 -7.48
C PHE A 147 5.91 -16.43 -7.92
N GLY A 148 4.79 -17.01 -7.48
CA GLY A 148 3.46 -16.44 -7.65
C GLY A 148 3.04 -15.63 -6.43
N LEU A 149 2.15 -14.66 -6.65
CA LEU A 149 1.45 -13.95 -5.57
C LEU A 149 -0.04 -14.27 -5.66
N ALA A 150 -0.62 -14.74 -4.57
CA ALA A 150 -2.06 -14.97 -4.48
C ALA A 150 -2.65 -14.21 -3.30
N THR A 151 -3.85 -13.66 -3.45
CA THR A 151 -4.58 -13.09 -2.31
C THR A 151 -5.33 -14.18 -1.56
N THR A 152 -5.32 -14.08 -0.23
CA THR A 152 -5.95 -15.06 0.65
C THR A 152 -7.47 -14.83 0.73
N ALA A 153 -8.25 -15.57 -0.06
CA ALA A 153 -9.61 -15.94 0.32
C ALA A 153 -9.57 -17.26 1.15
N GLY A 154 -9.05 -17.17 2.38
CA GLY A 154 -8.81 -18.31 3.27
C GLY A 154 -7.46 -19.02 3.07
N PHE A 155 -6.90 -19.59 4.16
CA PHE A 155 -5.62 -20.35 4.29
C PHE A 155 -4.36 -19.55 4.70
N ASP A 156 -3.62 -20.07 5.71
CA ASP A 156 -2.64 -19.43 6.66
C ASP A 156 -1.14 -19.82 6.50
N HIS A 157 -0.26 -18.98 7.11
CA HIS A 157 1.19 -19.11 7.51
C HIS A 157 2.24 -18.30 6.67
N LYS A 158 3.57 -18.10 6.96
CA LYS A 158 4.33 -16.97 7.67
C LYS A 158 5.68 -16.44 7.11
N MET A 159 5.87 -15.08 6.96
CA MET A 159 6.98 -14.03 6.77
C MET A 159 7.92 -13.66 5.54
N ALA A 160 8.48 -12.41 5.56
CA ALA A 160 9.54 -11.63 4.91
C ALA A 160 9.72 -10.17 5.47
N ASN A 161 10.93 -9.55 5.42
CA ASN A 161 11.26 -8.12 5.74
C ASN A 161 12.48 -7.54 4.97
N ALA A 162 12.56 -7.76 3.66
CA ALA A 162 13.66 -7.24 2.83
C ALA A 162 13.16 -6.34 1.70
N LYS A 163 13.94 -5.31 1.36
CA LYS A 163 13.68 -4.46 0.20
C LYS A 163 13.99 -5.25 -1.07
N ILE A 164 12.99 -5.41 -1.92
CA ILE A 164 13.02 -6.19 -3.15
C ILE A 164 12.47 -5.37 -4.32
N VAL A 165 12.83 -5.79 -5.53
CA VAL A 165 12.21 -5.33 -6.77
C VAL A 165 11.47 -6.52 -7.37
N ILE A 166 10.15 -6.39 -7.55
CA ILE A 166 9.32 -7.43 -8.14
C ILE A 166 9.30 -7.20 -9.65
N LYS A 167 9.90 -8.10 -10.43
CA LYS A 167 9.93 -8.02 -11.90
C LYS A 167 8.94 -9.04 -12.48
N HIS A 168 8.10 -8.59 -13.40
CA HIS A 168 7.22 -9.47 -14.14
C HIS A 168 8.04 -10.32 -15.12
N CYS A 169 8.01 -11.64 -14.96
CA CYS A 169 8.93 -12.58 -15.63
C CYS A 169 8.89 -12.52 -17.17
N HIS A 170 7.74 -12.18 -17.76
CA HIS A 170 7.58 -12.15 -19.20
C HIS A 170 8.01 -10.82 -19.83
N THR A 171 7.75 -9.69 -19.15
CA THR A 171 8.04 -8.35 -19.69
C THR A 171 9.34 -7.77 -19.17
N ASN A 172 9.95 -8.40 -18.15
CA ASN A 172 11.12 -7.91 -17.42
C ASN A 172 10.97 -6.48 -16.85
N GLN A 173 9.72 -6.04 -16.66
CA GLN A 173 9.42 -4.74 -16.07
C GLN A 173 9.17 -4.88 -14.56
N ALA A 174 9.66 -3.92 -13.79
CA ALA A 174 9.47 -3.88 -12.35
C ALA A 174 8.10 -3.30 -11.98
N LEU A 175 7.50 -3.82 -10.91
CA LEU A 175 6.31 -3.24 -10.29
C LEU A 175 6.63 -1.87 -9.70
N ALA A 176 5.80 -0.87 -9.96
CA ALA A 176 5.98 0.51 -9.52
C ALA A 176 4.70 1.03 -8.86
N ALA A 177 4.84 1.65 -7.67
CA ALA A 177 3.76 2.42 -7.05
C ALA A 177 3.87 3.88 -7.48
N ASN A 178 2.90 4.36 -8.25
CA ASN A 178 2.92 5.74 -8.73
C ASN A 178 2.15 6.67 -7.81
N ARG A 179 2.89 7.36 -6.94
CA ARG A 179 2.35 8.29 -5.94
C ARG A 179 1.76 9.57 -6.53
N LYS A 180 2.08 9.88 -7.79
CA LYS A 180 1.57 11.07 -8.51
C LYS A 180 0.15 10.87 -9.02
N TYR A 181 -0.23 9.63 -9.33
CA TYR A 181 -1.55 9.29 -9.86
C TYR A 181 -2.38 8.62 -8.77
N SER A 182 -3.30 9.40 -8.19
CA SER A 182 -4.25 8.88 -7.22
C SER A 182 -5.55 8.46 -7.90
N LEU A 183 -5.99 7.24 -7.62
CA LEU A 183 -7.26 6.66 -8.03
C LEU A 183 -8.28 6.80 -6.89
N ARG A 184 -9.54 7.02 -7.26
CA ARG A 184 -10.65 6.99 -6.31
C ARG A 184 -11.38 5.66 -6.48
N THR A 185 -11.19 4.77 -5.52
CA THR A 185 -11.81 3.45 -5.49
C THR A 185 -12.93 3.41 -4.45
N TYR A 186 -13.64 2.27 -4.38
CA TYR A 186 -14.63 1.99 -3.33
C TYR A 186 -14.11 2.18 -1.91
N PHE A 187 -12.82 1.94 -1.71
CA PHE A 187 -12.18 1.93 -0.40
C PHE A 187 -11.57 3.28 -0.03
N GLY A 188 -11.55 4.23 -0.98
CA GLY A 188 -11.06 5.58 -0.77
C GLY A 188 -10.06 6.01 -1.83
N LYS A 189 -9.13 6.87 -1.43
CA LYS A 189 -8.10 7.40 -2.33
C LYS A 189 -6.86 6.50 -2.24
N GLU A 190 -6.52 5.86 -3.35
CA GLU A 190 -5.42 4.90 -3.49
C GLU A 190 -4.48 5.37 -4.61
N CYS A 191 -3.32 4.73 -4.75
CA CYS A 191 -2.35 5.03 -5.80
C CYS A 191 -2.39 3.97 -6.90
N GLU A 192 -2.11 4.41 -8.13
CA GLU A 192 -1.93 3.52 -9.26
C GLU A 192 -0.69 2.65 -9.08
N VAL A 193 -0.81 1.37 -9.49
CA VAL A 193 0.30 0.43 -9.56
C VAL A 193 0.48 0.02 -11.02
N ALA A 194 1.69 0.13 -11.53
CA ALA A 194 2.02 -0.18 -12.92
C ALA A 194 3.26 -1.06 -13.01
N CYS A 195 3.36 -1.85 -14.08
CA CYS A 195 4.62 -2.49 -14.47
C CYS A 195 5.43 -1.47 -15.25
N HIS A 196 6.42 -0.82 -14.61
CA HIS A 196 7.32 0.11 -15.26
C HIS A 196 8.64 0.22 -14.47
N THR A 197 9.77 0.01 -15.13
CA THR A 197 11.09 0.11 -14.49
C THR A 197 11.59 1.55 -14.57
N HIS A 198 11.43 2.32 -13.49
CA HIS A 198 12.02 3.65 -13.38
C HIS A 198 13.48 3.54 -12.93
N ILE A 199 14.38 4.07 -13.75
CA ILE A 199 15.82 4.02 -13.51
C ILE A 199 16.35 5.44 -13.39
N ASP A 200 17.33 5.66 -12.51
CA ASP A 200 18.06 6.93 -12.41
C ASP A 200 19.23 7.03 -13.41
N CYS A 201 19.96 8.15 -13.38
CA CYS A 201 21.13 8.35 -14.23
C CYS A 201 22.29 7.37 -13.94
N TYR A 202 22.29 6.73 -12.76
CA TYR A 202 23.28 5.74 -12.34
C TYR A 202 22.86 4.29 -12.65
N LYS A 203 21.79 4.10 -13.43
CA LYS A 203 21.23 2.79 -13.75
C LYS A 203 20.66 2.02 -12.55
N THR A 204 20.33 2.71 -11.46
CA THR A 204 19.71 2.12 -10.27
C THR A 204 18.20 2.31 -10.30
N GLU A 205 17.46 1.32 -9.81
CA GLU A 205 16.01 1.43 -9.72
C GLU A 205 15.57 2.53 -8.74
N LYS A 206 14.60 3.36 -9.15
CA LYS A 206 14.07 4.44 -8.33
C LYS A 206 13.22 3.91 -7.16
N PRO A 207 13.01 4.73 -6.11
CA PRO A 207 12.16 4.37 -4.97
C PRO A 207 10.74 3.86 -5.30
N LEU A 208 10.16 4.28 -6.42
CA LEU A 208 8.85 3.80 -6.88
C LEU A 208 8.83 2.27 -7.11
N ASN A 209 9.98 1.69 -7.49
CA ASN A 209 10.13 0.28 -7.80
C ASN A 209 10.55 -0.58 -6.60
N HIS A 210 10.78 0.05 -5.44
CA HIS A 210 11.20 -0.64 -4.25
C HIS A 210 10.00 -1.10 -3.42
N TRP A 211 9.98 -2.38 -3.11
CA TRP A 211 8.95 -3.00 -2.28
C TRP A 211 9.61 -3.70 -1.10
N VAL A 212 8.91 -3.85 0.00
CA VAL A 212 9.34 -4.59 1.18
C VAL A 212 8.21 -5.56 1.48
N LEU A 213 8.51 -6.84 1.46
CA LEU A 213 7.57 -7.82 1.99
C LEU A 213 7.61 -7.68 3.51
N CYS A 214 6.46 -7.51 4.18
CA CYS A 214 6.33 -7.16 5.59
C CYS A 214 5.37 -8.09 6.30
N THR A 215 5.56 -8.29 7.60
CA THR A 215 4.91 -9.40 8.29
C THR A 215 4.58 -9.18 9.73
N GLY A 216 3.78 -10.09 10.29
CA GLY A 216 3.25 -9.98 11.64
C GLY A 216 4.34 -9.98 12.69
N ASP A 217 4.26 -9.07 13.64
CA ASP A 217 5.18 -9.05 14.79
C ASP A 217 4.90 -10.27 15.71
N PRO A 218 5.95 -10.96 16.23
CA PRO A 218 5.79 -12.03 17.23
C PRO A 218 5.07 -11.61 18.52
N ASN A 219 5.17 -10.34 18.92
CA ASN A 219 4.58 -9.81 20.15
C ASN A 219 3.19 -9.19 19.92
N ASP A 220 2.88 -8.78 18.68
CA ASP A 220 1.58 -8.26 18.30
C ASP A 220 1.22 -8.71 16.88
N HIS A 221 0.31 -9.67 16.79
CA HIS A 221 -0.14 -10.26 15.53
C HIS A 221 -0.88 -9.27 14.61
N SER A 222 -1.21 -8.07 15.10
CA SER A 222 -1.83 -7.00 14.31
C SER A 222 -0.84 -5.95 13.78
N SER A 223 0.40 -5.97 14.27
CA SER A 223 1.47 -5.04 13.92
C SER A 223 2.47 -5.65 12.94
N ILE A 224 3.17 -4.80 12.20
CA ILE A 224 4.19 -5.19 11.23
C ILE A 224 5.59 -5.12 11.85
N VAL A 225 6.45 -6.08 11.56
CA VAL A 225 7.83 -6.15 12.10
C VAL A 225 8.66 -4.91 11.78
N LEU A 226 8.36 -4.20 10.69
CA LEU A 226 9.04 -2.94 10.33
C LEU A 226 8.91 -1.81 11.37
N ASP A 227 7.96 -1.91 12.31
CA ASP A 227 7.83 -0.92 13.38
C ASP A 227 8.83 -1.16 14.53
N ARG A 228 9.47 -2.34 14.56
CA ARG A 228 10.68 -2.55 15.36
C ARG A 228 11.87 -1.97 14.60
N GLY A 229 12.31 -0.78 15.03
CA GLY A 229 13.55 -0.16 14.54
C GLY A 229 14.70 -1.18 14.47
N ASN A 230 15.49 -1.08 13.41
CA ASN A 230 16.54 -2.03 13.05
C ASN A 230 17.49 -2.29 14.24
N PRO A 231 17.65 -3.54 14.72
CA PRO A 231 18.59 -3.86 15.80
C PRO A 231 20.04 -3.48 15.47
N LEU A 232 20.38 -3.37 14.19
CA LEU A 232 21.72 -3.05 13.70
C LEU A 232 22.06 -1.55 13.81
N GLU A 233 21.08 -0.65 13.93
CA GLU A 233 21.35 0.79 14.11
C GLU A 233 21.80 1.15 15.54
N LYS A 234 21.49 0.31 16.54
CA LYS A 234 21.81 0.60 17.95
C LYS A 234 23.27 0.40 18.34
N LYS A 235 24.15 -0.02 17.41
CA LYS A 235 25.58 -0.27 17.70
C LYS A 235 26.56 0.82 17.29
N MET A 236 26.09 1.97 16.78
CA MET A 236 26.96 3.14 16.60
C MET A 236 26.60 4.23 17.61
N VAL A 237 27.08 4.05 18.84
CA VAL A 237 27.27 5.18 19.76
C VAL A 237 28.58 5.84 19.34
N PRO A 238 28.61 7.13 18.95
CA PRO A 238 29.87 7.83 18.77
C PRO A 238 30.53 8.01 20.14
N GLU A 239 31.72 7.43 20.32
CA GLU A 239 32.59 7.75 21.47
C GLU A 239 32.81 9.27 21.51
N GLN A 240 32.45 9.88 22.64
CA GLN A 240 32.79 11.28 22.89
C GLN A 240 34.31 11.41 23.06
N PRO A 241 34.93 12.47 22.50
CA PRO A 241 36.35 12.69 22.70
C PRO A 241 36.62 13.04 24.17
N VAL A 242 37.40 12.20 24.85
CA VAL A 242 37.93 12.46 26.18
C VAL A 242 38.91 13.63 26.08
N VAL A 243 38.51 14.80 26.59
CA VAL A 243 39.40 15.96 26.74
C VAL A 243 40.34 15.68 27.92
N ASN A 244 41.57 15.26 27.63
CA ASN A 244 42.64 15.26 28.62
C ASN A 244 43.05 16.72 28.89
N THR A 245 42.66 17.24 30.05
CA THR A 245 43.18 18.48 30.61
C THR A 245 44.39 18.14 31.43
N ASP A 246 45.59 18.18 30.83
CA ASP A 246 46.86 18.36 31.55
C ASP A 246 48.01 18.55 30.53
N ALA A 247 48.19 19.79 30.05
CA ALA A 247 49.45 20.24 29.46
C ALA A 247 49.61 21.75 29.70
N PRO A 248 50.78 22.24 30.14
CA PRO A 248 50.98 23.63 30.53
C PRO A 248 51.11 24.57 29.32
N ILE A 249 50.59 25.78 29.51
CA ILE A 249 50.54 26.89 28.56
C ILE A 249 51.95 27.44 28.32
N ILE A 250 52.38 27.50 27.06
CA ILE A 250 53.54 28.30 26.64
C ILE A 250 53.00 29.55 25.93
N ASN A 251 53.15 30.70 26.59
CA ASN A 251 52.85 32.01 26.02
C ASN A 251 53.94 32.40 25.00
N ILE A 252 53.55 32.74 23.78
CA ILE A 252 54.40 33.50 22.87
C ILE A 252 53.60 34.73 22.40
N THR A 253 54.06 35.88 22.87
CA THR A 253 53.64 37.22 22.50
C THR A 253 54.09 37.57 21.07
N GLY A 254 53.24 38.22 20.27
CA GLY A 254 53.71 38.92 19.06
C GLY A 254 52.64 39.31 18.03
N GLN A 255 52.18 40.55 18.13
CA GLN A 255 51.83 41.48 17.03
C GLN A 255 50.67 41.14 16.04
N ASN A 256 49.60 41.93 16.20
CA ASN A 256 48.59 42.41 15.24
C ASN A 256 49.23 43.09 13.97
N PRO A 257 48.50 43.51 12.89
CA PRO A 257 47.03 43.54 12.66
C PRO A 257 46.50 43.36 11.18
N PHE A 258 45.16 43.37 11.02
CA PHE A 258 44.34 43.78 9.83
C PHE A 258 44.21 42.84 8.59
N PRO A 259 43.18 43.02 7.70
CA PRO A 259 41.75 42.73 7.89
C PRO A 259 41.17 41.81 6.78
N LEU A 260 39.91 41.38 6.95
CA LEU A 260 39.07 40.80 5.88
C LEU A 260 39.06 41.69 4.63
N PRO A 261 38.81 41.12 3.43
CA PRO A 261 37.55 41.50 2.80
C PRO A 261 36.89 40.51 1.81
N TYR A 262 35.64 40.86 1.49
CA TYR A 262 34.84 40.63 0.28
C TYR A 262 34.11 39.30 0.01
N ALA A 263 32.79 39.47 -0.07
CA ALA A 263 31.80 38.65 -0.75
C ALA A 263 31.98 38.64 -2.27
N SER A 264 31.57 37.55 -2.94
CA SER A 264 30.79 37.62 -4.18
C SER A 264 30.34 36.26 -4.70
N LYS A 265 29.04 36.21 -5.04
CA LYS A 265 28.41 35.58 -6.21
C LYS A 265 28.06 34.08 -6.20
N GLU A 266 26.74 33.88 -6.11
CA GLU A 266 25.89 33.10 -7.01
C GLU A 266 26.59 32.53 -8.25
N GLU A 267 26.39 31.23 -8.51
CA GLU A 267 26.27 30.73 -9.88
C GLU A 267 25.28 29.56 -9.93
N ASN A 268 24.26 29.78 -10.76
CA ASN A 268 23.27 28.82 -11.21
C ASN A 268 23.93 27.69 -12.00
N CYS A 269 23.45 26.46 -11.86
CA CYS A 269 23.61 25.43 -12.89
C CYS A 269 22.28 24.70 -13.08
N ASN A 270 21.54 25.16 -14.09
CA ASN A 270 20.59 24.35 -14.84
C ASN A 270 21.38 23.50 -15.84
N PHE A 271 21.10 22.19 -15.92
CA PHE A 271 20.80 21.43 -17.14
C PHE A 271 20.28 20.05 -16.74
#